data_AF-A0A067M4K2-F1
#
_entry.id   AF-A0A067M4K2-F1
#
_cell.length_a   1.000
_cell.length_b   1.000
_cell.length_c   1.000
_cell.angle_alpha   90.00
_cell.angle_beta   90.00
_cell.angle_gamma   90.00
#
_symmetry.space_group_name_H-M   'P 1'
#
loop_
_entity.id
_entity.type
_entity.pdbx_description
1 polymer ?
#
loop_
_entity_poly.entity_id
_entity_poly.type
_entity_poly.pdbx_seq_one_letter_code
_entity_poly.pdbx_strand_id
1 'polypeptide(L)'
;MQGTLGFYFKVGDALYGVTARHVLFPAEQGNAPYTYVAFDDFLASIQANIGILNNTITVLEKCVVSYRKKAEAGNQQAARDLAMTEADMNTKKETIEELRKLFAKMKKDWSEVNNRVIGHVVWAPPITGLNPPHGYTRDVCVIKLDKKKLLPNFKGNVIDLGPEIEPGKFMSLMYPRRDAPSKFDYPEDRLFKLEAILPAAKIKESNNQDLKGDPVRSVIKRGHTTFTTIGRLNGFESHERRYSLLGKFDSVEAAVYPYDNNSGPFSRGGDSGALIAGPEAEFIALLTGGTGPTDSSDITYGTPMEWLWNQVIKPQFPDAVLCFDIPEN
;
A
#
# COMPACT_ATOMS: atom_id res chain seq x y z
N MET A 1 -0.06 -2.19 -17.76
CA MET A 1 0.85 -2.27 -16.61
C MET A 1 0.29 -1.40 -15.49
N GLN A 2 0.20 -1.95 -14.29
CA GLN A 2 -0.23 -1.25 -13.08
C GLN A 2 0.75 -1.65 -11.97
N GLY A 3 1.07 -0.73 -11.07
CA GLY A 3 1.98 -0.99 -9.96
C GLY A 3 2.01 0.18 -8.99
N THR A 4 2.74 0.00 -7.90
CA THR A 4 2.75 0.93 -6.76
C THR A 4 4.17 1.46 -6.54
N LEU A 5 4.31 2.73 -6.14
CA LEU A 5 5.57 3.23 -5.59
C LEU A 5 5.69 2.73 -4.15
N GLY A 6 6.74 1.97 -3.86
CA GLY A 6 6.91 1.33 -2.57
C GLY A 6 7.44 2.27 -1.51
N PHE A 7 8.50 3.00 -1.84
CA PHE A 7 9.15 3.92 -0.91
C PHE A 7 9.87 5.05 -1.65
N TYR A 8 10.33 6.01 -0.88
CA TYR A 8 10.97 7.23 -1.33
C TYR A 8 12.31 7.43 -0.64
N PHE A 9 13.25 8.08 -1.32
CA PHE A 9 14.51 8.53 -0.71
C PHE A 9 14.92 9.88 -1.27
N LYS A 10 15.83 10.57 -0.57
CA LYS A 10 16.44 11.81 -1.03
C LYS A 10 17.91 11.61 -1.41
N VAL A 11 18.38 12.37 -2.38
CA VAL A 11 19.81 12.61 -2.64
C VAL A 11 19.97 14.13 -2.70
N GLY A 12 20.56 14.73 -1.67
CA GLY A 12 20.49 16.17 -1.45
C GLY A 12 19.04 16.69 -1.54
N ASP A 13 18.82 17.67 -2.41
CA ASP A 13 17.51 18.27 -2.68
C ASP A 13 16.71 17.58 -3.79
N ALA A 14 17.04 16.35 -4.19
CA ALA A 14 16.21 15.59 -5.12
C ALA A 14 15.40 14.52 -4.38
N LEU A 15 14.14 14.32 -4.78
CA LEU A 15 13.25 13.28 -4.25
C LEU A 15 13.14 12.18 -5.29
N TYR A 16 13.25 10.94 -4.84
CA TYR A 16 13.17 9.75 -5.68
C TYR A 16 12.09 8.82 -5.14
N GLY A 17 11.39 8.14 -6.04
CA GLY A 17 10.47 7.05 -5.74
C GLY A 17 11.02 5.74 -6.29
N VAL A 18 10.71 4.65 -5.61
CA VAL A 18 11.14 3.30 -5.99
C VAL A 18 9.95 2.39 -6.23
N THR A 19 10.03 1.59 -7.28
CA THR A 19 9.05 0.53 -7.60
C THR A 19 9.78 -0.68 -8.17
N ALA A 20 9.07 -1.77 -8.42
CA ALA A 20 9.63 -2.91 -9.13
C ALA A 20 9.86 -2.57 -10.61
N ARG A 21 10.95 -3.04 -11.22
CA ARG A 21 11.27 -2.71 -12.61
C ARG A 21 10.22 -3.20 -13.58
N HIS A 22 9.72 -4.43 -13.39
CA HIS A 22 8.75 -5.01 -14.31
C HIS A 22 7.42 -4.25 -14.39
N VAL A 23 7.13 -3.36 -13.41
CA VAL A 23 5.96 -2.48 -13.44
C VAL A 23 6.03 -1.49 -14.60
N LEU A 24 7.24 -1.03 -14.97
CA LEU A 24 7.46 -0.08 -16.05
C LEU A 24 8.10 -0.72 -17.29
N PHE A 25 8.89 -1.78 -17.08
CA PHE A 25 9.64 -2.48 -18.13
C PHE A 25 9.48 -4.00 -17.97
N PRO A 26 8.33 -4.57 -18.41
CA PRO A 26 8.05 -5.99 -18.25
C PRO A 26 9.12 -6.82 -18.96
N ALA A 27 9.49 -7.94 -18.34
CA ALA A 27 10.43 -8.88 -18.96
C ALA A 27 9.84 -9.56 -20.20
N GLU A 28 8.50 -9.57 -20.34
CA GLU A 28 7.78 -10.37 -21.35
C GLU A 28 7.16 -9.57 -22.50
N GLN A 29 7.23 -8.24 -22.48
CA GLN A 29 6.59 -7.41 -23.52
C GLN A 29 7.62 -6.91 -24.52
N GLY A 30 7.39 -7.20 -25.81
CA GLY A 30 8.01 -6.47 -26.93
C GLY A 30 7.46 -5.03 -27.00
N ASN A 31 8.07 -4.18 -27.84
CA ASN A 31 7.63 -2.79 -28.09
C ASN A 31 6.22 -2.74 -28.72
N ALA A 32 5.17 -2.97 -27.93
CA ALA A 32 3.78 -2.84 -28.34
C ALA A 32 3.28 -1.40 -28.07
N PRO A 33 2.38 -0.87 -28.91
CA PRO A 33 1.72 0.40 -28.64
C PRO A 33 0.89 0.30 -27.34
N TYR A 34 1.12 1.23 -26.42
CA TYR A 34 0.39 1.36 -25.16
C TYR A 34 -0.44 2.64 -25.17
N THR A 35 -1.74 2.51 -24.92
CA THR A 35 -2.65 3.65 -24.74
C THR A 35 -3.02 3.76 -23.27
N TYR A 36 -2.76 4.92 -22.67
CA TYR A 36 -3.06 5.18 -21.27
C TYR A 36 -4.55 5.53 -21.09
N VAL A 37 -5.32 4.68 -20.41
CA VAL A 37 -6.77 4.86 -20.16
C VAL A 37 -7.13 5.15 -18.70
N ALA A 38 -6.18 5.01 -17.77
CA ALA A 38 -6.45 4.97 -16.33
C ALA A 38 -6.91 6.31 -15.71
N PHE A 39 -6.69 7.45 -16.36
CA PHE A 39 -7.13 8.74 -15.80
C PHE A 39 -8.63 8.96 -15.94
N ASP A 40 -9.23 8.53 -17.04
CA ASP A 40 -10.68 8.64 -17.22
C ASP A 40 -11.39 7.67 -16.27
N ASP A 41 -10.83 6.47 -16.07
CA ASP A 41 -11.28 5.52 -15.05
C ASP A 41 -11.19 6.12 -13.64
N PHE A 42 -10.10 6.83 -13.32
CA PHE A 42 -9.96 7.53 -12.04
C PHE A 42 -11.03 8.62 -11.85
N LEU A 43 -11.25 9.47 -12.85
CA LEU A 43 -12.32 10.48 -12.79
C LEU A 43 -13.71 9.83 -12.62
N ALA A 44 -13.97 8.75 -13.36
CA ALA A 44 -15.20 7.99 -13.24
C ALA A 44 -15.35 7.37 -11.84
N SER A 45 -14.26 6.90 -11.22
CA SER A 45 -14.27 6.35 -9.86
C SER A 45 -14.69 7.39 -8.81
N ILE A 46 -14.22 8.64 -8.94
CA ILE A 46 -14.63 9.73 -8.04
C ILE A 46 -16.13 9.99 -8.20
N GLN A 47 -16.64 10.03 -9.43
CA GLN A 47 -18.07 10.24 -9.69
C GLN A 47 -18.92 9.08 -9.17
N ALA A 48 -18.47 7.85 -9.35
CA ALA A 48 -19.14 6.67 -8.81
C ALA A 48 -19.21 6.73 -7.28
N ASN A 49 -18.14 7.12 -6.60
CA ASN A 49 -18.12 7.29 -5.15
C ASN A 49 -19.09 8.38 -4.68
N ILE A 50 -19.11 9.53 -5.36
CA ILE A 50 -20.12 10.58 -5.11
C ILE A 50 -21.55 10.01 -5.27
N GLY A 51 -21.80 9.19 -6.29
CA GLY A 51 -23.09 8.52 -6.48
C GLY A 51 -23.48 7.61 -5.31
N ILE A 52 -22.54 6.77 -4.84
CA ILE A 52 -22.75 5.89 -3.68
C ILE A 52 -23.06 6.69 -2.41
N LEU A 53 -22.32 7.78 -2.16
CA LEU A 53 -22.55 8.64 -1.01
C LEU A 53 -23.91 9.33 -1.06
N ASN A 54 -24.35 9.80 -2.24
CA ASN A 54 -25.70 10.36 -2.41
C ASN A 54 -26.81 9.34 -2.15
N ASN A 55 -26.65 8.11 -2.65
CA ASN A 55 -27.59 7.02 -2.36
C ASN A 55 -27.65 6.72 -0.87
N THR A 56 -26.49 6.72 -0.20
CA THR A 56 -26.40 6.52 1.26
C THR A 56 -27.10 7.65 2.02
N ILE A 57 -26.88 8.91 1.64
CA ILE A 57 -27.59 10.07 2.22
C ILE A 57 -29.10 9.92 2.06
N THR A 58 -29.58 9.49 0.90
CA THR A 58 -31.02 9.25 0.66
C THR A 58 -31.60 8.21 1.64
N VAL A 59 -30.83 7.19 2.01
CA VAL A 59 -31.23 6.20 3.03
C VAL A 59 -31.21 6.84 4.43
N LEU A 60 -30.15 7.57 4.77
CA LEU A 60 -30.03 8.25 6.06
C LEU A 60 -31.15 9.28 6.28
N GLU A 61 -31.56 10.02 5.26
CA GLU A 61 -32.69 10.96 5.33
C GLU A 61 -33.99 10.27 5.74
N LYS A 62 -34.26 9.07 5.20
CA LYS A 62 -35.42 8.26 5.61
C LYS A 62 -35.30 7.80 7.07
N CYS A 63 -34.10 7.41 7.50
CA CYS A 63 -33.82 7.04 8.89
C CYS A 63 -34.05 8.22 9.85
N VAL A 64 -33.55 9.42 9.50
CA VAL A 64 -33.75 10.65 10.27
C VAL A 64 -35.24 10.94 10.48
N VAL A 65 -36.06 10.89 9.43
CA VAL A 65 -37.52 11.11 9.54
C VAL A 65 -38.17 10.08 10.47
N SER A 66 -37.78 8.80 10.36
CA SER A 66 -38.32 7.72 11.19
C SER A 66 -37.92 7.87 12.66
N TYR A 67 -36.64 8.14 12.93
CA TYR A 67 -36.12 8.30 14.28
C TYR A 67 -36.66 9.55 14.96
N ARG A 68 -36.83 10.66 14.23
CA ARG A 68 -37.45 11.87 14.76
C ARG A 68 -38.86 11.63 15.30
N LYS A 69 -39.72 10.96 14.51
CA LYS A 69 -41.08 10.59 14.96
C LYS A 69 -41.07 9.71 16.22
N LYS A 70 -40.15 8.75 16.30
CA LYS A 70 -40.03 7.86 17.47
C LYS A 70 -39.48 8.59 18.70
N ALA A 71 -38.53 9.51 18.50
CA ALA A 71 -37.95 10.33 19.56
C ALA A 71 -39.00 11.29 20.15
N GLU A 72 -39.82 11.92 19.30
CA GLU A 72 -40.96 12.76 19.71
C GLU A 72 -42.01 11.96 20.50
N ALA A 73 -42.18 10.67 20.17
CA ALA A 73 -42.99 9.73 20.95
C ALA A 73 -42.32 9.21 22.24
N GLY A 74 -41.17 9.77 22.64
CA GLY A 74 -40.48 9.47 23.90
C GLY A 74 -39.46 8.33 23.85
N ASN A 75 -39.12 7.80 22.67
CA ASN A 75 -38.11 6.75 22.56
C ASN A 75 -36.68 7.33 22.66
N GLN A 76 -36.03 7.11 23.80
CA GLN A 76 -34.66 7.59 24.06
C GLN A 76 -33.60 6.99 23.13
N GLN A 77 -33.76 5.73 22.71
CA GLN A 77 -32.82 5.11 21.75
C GLN A 77 -32.93 5.80 20.39
N ALA A 78 -34.16 6.08 19.93
CA ALA A 78 -34.37 6.79 18.68
C ALA A 78 -33.79 8.21 18.70
N ALA A 79 -33.76 8.89 19.85
CA ALA A 79 -33.10 10.19 19.98
C ALA A 79 -31.57 10.10 19.81
N ARG A 80 -30.94 9.04 20.33
CA ARG A 80 -29.51 8.77 20.13
C ARG A 80 -29.20 8.41 18.68
N ASP A 81 -30.00 7.51 18.10
CA ASP A 81 -29.85 7.07 16.71
C ASP A 81 -30.05 8.25 15.74
N LEU A 82 -31.00 9.15 16.04
CA LEU A 82 -31.21 10.39 15.28
C LEU A 82 -29.93 11.25 15.25
N ALA A 83 -29.35 11.54 16.42
CA ALA A 83 -28.16 12.38 16.51
C ALA A 83 -26.95 11.76 15.76
N MET A 84 -26.74 10.44 15.90
CA MET A 84 -25.68 9.73 15.18
C MET A 84 -25.90 9.73 13.66
N THR A 85 -27.14 9.52 13.22
CA THR A 85 -27.50 9.51 11.79
C THR A 85 -27.34 10.89 11.17
N GLU A 86 -27.73 11.96 11.88
CA GLU A 86 -27.56 13.33 11.42
C GLU A 86 -26.07 13.71 11.31
N ALA A 87 -25.23 13.29 12.27
CA ALA A 87 -23.78 13.50 12.23
C ALA A 87 -23.11 12.75 11.06
N ASP A 88 -23.46 11.47 10.84
CA ASP A 88 -22.94 10.68 9.72
C ASP A 88 -23.38 11.29 8.37
N MET A 89 -24.63 11.72 8.26
CA MET A 89 -25.14 12.38 7.05
C MET A 89 -24.35 13.67 6.74
N ASN A 90 -24.06 14.49 7.74
CA ASN A 90 -23.26 15.72 7.55
C ASN A 90 -21.83 15.39 7.10
N THR A 91 -21.18 14.41 7.74
CA THR A 91 -19.84 13.94 7.37
C THR A 91 -19.78 13.47 5.90
N LYS A 92 -20.79 12.73 5.44
CA LYS A 92 -20.87 12.29 4.04
C LYS A 92 -21.11 13.45 3.07
N LYS A 93 -21.90 14.46 3.44
CA LYS A 93 -22.10 15.68 2.64
C LYS A 93 -20.78 16.45 2.48
N GLU A 94 -20.03 16.63 3.55
CA GLU A 94 -18.70 17.25 3.51
C GLU A 94 -17.74 16.45 2.62
N THR A 95 -17.75 15.12 2.75
CA THR A 95 -16.95 14.23 1.89
C THR A 95 -17.31 14.39 0.41
N ILE A 96 -18.60 14.50 0.06
CA ILE A 96 -19.04 14.75 -1.33
C ILE A 96 -18.48 16.08 -1.85
N GLU A 97 -18.52 17.14 -1.03
CA GLU A 97 -17.99 18.44 -1.44
C GLU A 97 -16.48 18.39 -1.68
N GLU A 98 -15.71 17.71 -0.82
CA GLU A 98 -14.28 17.51 -1.04
C GLU A 98 -13.99 16.66 -2.29
N LEU A 99 -14.77 15.60 -2.54
CA LEU A 99 -14.66 14.79 -3.76
C LEU A 99 -15.00 15.62 -5.02
N ARG A 100 -15.98 16.52 -4.96
CA ARG A 100 -16.32 17.44 -6.05
C ARG A 100 -15.19 18.41 -6.34
N LYS A 101 -14.58 18.99 -5.29
CA LYS A 101 -13.40 19.86 -5.42
C LYS A 101 -12.23 19.10 -6.03
N LEU A 102 -11.97 17.88 -5.56
CA LEU A 102 -10.93 17.01 -6.10
C LEU A 102 -11.19 16.71 -7.58
N PHE A 103 -12.40 16.29 -7.94
CA PHE A 103 -12.78 16.01 -9.33
C PHE A 103 -12.55 17.23 -10.23
N ALA A 104 -13.03 18.41 -9.81
CA ALA A 104 -12.86 19.65 -10.56
C ALA A 104 -11.38 20.01 -10.73
N LYS A 105 -10.58 19.88 -9.66
CA LYS A 105 -9.13 20.11 -9.69
C LYS A 105 -8.42 19.14 -10.64
N MET A 106 -8.71 17.85 -10.54
CA MET A 106 -8.10 16.82 -11.40
C MET A 106 -8.47 17.05 -12.87
N LYS A 107 -9.74 17.27 -13.16
CA LYS A 107 -10.22 17.55 -14.53
C LYS A 107 -9.63 18.85 -15.10
N LYS A 108 -9.43 19.88 -14.28
CA LYS A 108 -8.87 21.16 -14.75
C LYS A 108 -7.35 21.08 -14.94
N ASP A 109 -6.63 20.62 -13.93
CA ASP A 109 -5.18 20.78 -13.87
C ASP A 109 -4.43 19.55 -14.41
N TRP A 110 -5.07 18.38 -14.49
CA TRP A 110 -4.44 17.09 -14.83
C TRP A 110 -5.01 16.42 -16.08
N SER A 111 -5.98 17.03 -16.76
CA SER A 111 -6.51 16.48 -18.03
C SER A 111 -5.45 16.42 -19.14
N GLU A 112 -4.52 17.37 -19.18
CA GLU A 112 -3.41 17.32 -20.14
C GLU A 112 -2.39 16.25 -19.74
N VAL A 113 -2.01 15.37 -20.68
CA VAL A 113 -1.12 14.22 -20.43
C VAL A 113 0.23 14.68 -19.85
N ASN A 114 0.78 15.80 -20.32
CA ASN A 114 2.05 16.34 -19.83
C ASN A 114 1.98 16.79 -18.36
N ASN A 115 0.79 17.19 -17.89
CA ASN A 115 0.61 17.55 -16.48
C ASN A 115 0.63 16.31 -15.58
N ARG A 116 0.32 15.13 -16.13
CA ARG A 116 0.32 13.84 -15.41
C ARG A 116 1.71 13.23 -15.23
N VAL A 117 2.74 13.77 -15.88
CA VAL A 117 4.12 13.31 -15.66
C VAL A 117 4.59 13.78 -14.29
N ILE A 118 4.73 12.83 -13.35
CA ILE A 118 5.15 13.09 -11.96
C ILE A 118 6.65 12.85 -11.71
N GLY A 119 7.40 12.44 -12.73
CA GLY A 119 8.81 12.13 -12.63
C GLY A 119 9.33 11.42 -13.89
N HIS A 120 10.60 11.01 -13.85
CA HIS A 120 11.23 10.22 -14.91
C HIS A 120 12.13 9.14 -14.32
N VAL A 121 12.20 7.99 -14.99
CA VAL A 121 13.10 6.90 -14.62
C VAL A 121 14.54 7.39 -14.79
N VAL A 122 15.37 7.20 -13.76
CA VAL A 122 16.80 7.53 -13.79
C VAL A 122 17.68 6.29 -13.71
N TRP A 123 17.15 5.18 -13.19
CA TRP A 123 17.89 3.93 -13.08
C TRP A 123 16.95 2.72 -12.99
N ALA A 124 17.19 1.70 -13.81
CA ALA A 124 16.39 0.48 -13.86
C ALA A 124 17.27 -0.70 -14.35
N PRO A 125 18.12 -1.28 -13.47
CA PRO A 125 19.06 -2.33 -13.87
C PRO A 125 18.32 -3.58 -14.37
N PRO A 126 18.95 -4.43 -15.20
CA PRO A 126 18.32 -5.68 -15.65
C PRO A 126 17.81 -6.53 -14.48
N ILE A 127 16.64 -7.16 -14.67
CA ILE A 127 16.07 -8.08 -13.71
C ILE A 127 16.97 -9.32 -13.63
N THR A 128 17.49 -9.61 -12.44
CA THR A 128 18.37 -10.76 -12.19
C THR A 128 18.01 -11.46 -10.88
N GLY A 129 18.14 -12.78 -10.83
CA GLY A 129 18.12 -13.56 -9.58
C GLY A 129 19.50 -14.10 -9.21
N LEU A 130 19.58 -14.87 -8.13
CA LEU A 130 20.82 -15.45 -7.60
C LEU A 130 21.94 -14.42 -7.36
N ASN A 131 21.60 -13.16 -7.05
CA ASN A 131 22.62 -12.13 -6.84
C ASN A 131 23.41 -12.42 -5.56
N PRO A 132 24.76 -12.54 -5.62
CA PRO A 132 25.57 -12.79 -4.43
C PRO A 132 25.44 -11.68 -3.38
N PRO A 133 25.62 -12.00 -2.09
CA PRO A 133 25.88 -13.34 -1.55
C PRO A 133 24.60 -14.15 -1.24
N HIS A 134 23.43 -13.51 -1.23
CA HIS A 134 22.19 -14.12 -0.69
C HIS A 134 21.31 -14.79 -1.73
N GLY A 135 21.48 -14.47 -3.01
CA GLY A 135 20.68 -15.00 -4.09
C GLY A 135 19.38 -14.22 -4.36
N TYR A 136 19.20 -13.05 -3.75
CA TYR A 136 17.98 -12.24 -3.85
C TYR A 136 17.71 -11.72 -5.28
N THR A 137 16.43 -11.50 -5.61
CA THR A 137 16.03 -10.87 -6.87
C THR A 137 16.40 -9.39 -6.89
N ARG A 138 16.98 -8.91 -7.99
CA ARG A 138 17.10 -7.49 -8.30
C ARG A 138 16.03 -7.11 -9.29
N ASP A 139 14.93 -6.56 -8.79
CA ASP A 139 13.82 -6.06 -9.60
C ASP A 139 13.41 -4.68 -9.08
N VAL A 140 14.13 -3.65 -9.53
CA VAL A 140 14.03 -2.30 -8.98
C VAL A 140 14.10 -1.26 -10.08
N CYS A 141 13.29 -0.22 -9.94
CA CYS A 141 13.32 0.98 -10.78
C CYS A 141 13.24 2.22 -9.89
N VAL A 142 14.12 3.17 -10.16
CA VAL A 142 14.25 4.43 -9.44
C VAL A 142 13.81 5.57 -10.36
N ILE A 143 12.89 6.37 -9.85
CA ILE A 143 12.25 7.48 -10.55
C ILE A 143 12.61 8.76 -9.82
N LYS A 144 13.20 9.73 -10.52
CA LYS A 144 13.36 11.08 -9.98
C LYS A 144 12.03 11.80 -10.09
N LEU A 145 11.50 12.24 -8.95
CA LEU A 145 10.14 12.79 -8.85
C LEU A 145 10.13 14.31 -9.01
N ASP A 146 9.06 14.82 -9.60
CA ASP A 146 8.78 16.26 -9.66
C ASP A 146 8.32 16.75 -8.28
N LYS A 147 9.28 17.31 -7.56
CA LYS A 147 9.07 17.88 -6.23
C LYS A 147 7.96 18.92 -6.20
N LYS A 148 7.83 19.78 -7.22
CA LYS A 148 6.82 20.86 -7.19
C LYS A 148 5.41 20.30 -7.25
N LYS A 149 5.22 19.18 -7.95
CA LYS A 149 3.93 18.50 -8.04
C LYS A 149 3.60 17.69 -6.79
N LEU A 150 4.59 17.06 -6.17
CA LEU A 150 4.35 16.12 -5.07
C LEU A 150 4.46 16.75 -3.67
N LEU A 151 5.42 17.65 -3.43
CA LEU A 151 5.69 18.21 -2.10
C LEU A 151 4.47 18.80 -1.37
N PRO A 152 3.52 19.49 -2.03
CA PRO A 152 2.36 20.06 -1.34
C PRO A 152 1.54 19.02 -0.56
N ASN A 153 1.53 17.76 -1.01
CA ASN A 153 0.77 16.67 -0.37
C ASN A 153 1.67 15.49 0.05
N PHE A 154 2.99 15.63 -0.03
CA PHE A 154 3.90 14.54 0.22
C PHE A 154 4.01 14.28 1.73
N LYS A 155 3.70 13.04 2.14
CA LYS A 155 3.73 12.61 3.55
C LYS A 155 4.90 11.69 3.89
N GLY A 156 5.86 11.52 2.98
CA GLY A 156 7.06 10.73 3.22
C GLY A 156 6.83 9.23 3.02
N ASN A 157 7.68 8.43 3.66
CA ASN A 157 7.52 6.98 3.72
C ASN A 157 6.47 6.63 4.79
N VAL A 158 5.21 6.78 4.41
CA VAL A 158 4.04 6.42 5.21
C VAL A 158 3.18 5.42 4.44
N ILE A 159 2.57 4.47 5.15
CA ILE A 159 1.52 3.62 4.62
C ILE A 159 0.20 4.15 5.17
N ASP A 160 -0.69 4.62 4.30
CA ASP A 160 -2.08 4.84 4.69
C ASP A 160 -2.71 3.49 5.04
N LEU A 161 -3.14 3.29 6.28
CA LEU A 161 -3.76 2.03 6.70
C LEU A 161 -5.15 1.84 6.09
N GLY A 162 -5.76 2.91 5.59
CA GLY A 162 -7.05 2.90 4.90
C GLY A 162 -8.23 2.49 5.78
N PRO A 163 -9.45 2.54 5.23
CA PRO A 163 -10.67 2.21 5.96
C PRO A 163 -11.08 0.73 5.83
N GLU A 164 -10.34 -0.09 5.08
CA GLU A 164 -10.77 -1.45 4.73
C GLU A 164 -10.81 -2.40 5.95
N ILE A 165 -10.02 -2.11 6.98
CA ILE A 165 -9.95 -2.88 8.22
C ILE A 165 -10.13 -1.92 9.40
N GLU A 166 -11.18 -2.13 10.19
CA GLU A 166 -11.45 -1.37 11.42
C GLU A 166 -10.24 -1.36 12.38
N PRO A 167 -9.89 -0.24 13.04
CA PRO A 167 -8.66 -0.11 13.82
C PRO A 167 -8.47 -1.19 14.89
N GLY A 168 -9.52 -1.49 15.67
CA GLY A 168 -9.46 -2.54 16.69
C GLY A 168 -9.23 -3.93 16.09
N LYS A 169 -9.82 -4.20 14.92
CA LYS A 169 -9.58 -5.43 14.18
C LYS A 169 -8.16 -5.45 13.62
N PHE A 170 -7.68 -4.35 13.06
CA PHE A 170 -6.33 -4.18 12.55
C PHE A 170 -5.28 -4.53 13.61
N MET A 171 -5.40 -3.90 14.78
CA MET A 171 -4.50 -4.14 15.91
C MET A 171 -4.51 -5.61 16.34
N SER A 172 -5.69 -6.27 16.34
CA SER A 172 -5.79 -7.69 16.68
C SER A 172 -5.17 -8.63 15.63
N LEU A 173 -5.08 -8.22 14.37
CA LEU A 173 -4.42 -8.99 13.32
C LEU A 173 -2.89 -8.78 13.36
N MET A 174 -2.45 -7.56 13.67
CA MET A 174 -1.03 -7.27 13.88
C MET A 174 -0.48 -7.89 15.15
N TYR A 175 -1.31 -8.01 16.18
CA TYR A 175 -0.93 -8.56 17.47
C TYR A 175 -2.00 -9.52 18.01
N PRO A 176 -2.07 -10.77 17.53
CA PRO A 176 -3.15 -11.72 17.83
C PRO A 176 -3.17 -12.31 19.24
N ARG A 177 -2.61 -11.64 20.26
CA ARG A 177 -2.60 -12.11 21.64
C ARG A 177 -3.89 -11.76 22.37
N ARG A 178 -4.39 -12.69 23.19
CA ARG A 178 -5.58 -12.50 24.05
C ARG A 178 -5.22 -12.13 25.49
N ASP A 179 -4.00 -12.45 25.91
CA ASP A 179 -3.51 -12.30 27.27
C ASP A 179 -2.80 -10.97 27.54
N ALA A 180 -2.55 -10.18 26.49
CA ALA A 180 -1.92 -8.87 26.57
C ALA A 180 -2.54 -7.89 25.55
N PRO A 181 -2.59 -6.58 25.87
CA PRO A 181 -2.93 -5.55 24.89
C PRO A 181 -2.01 -5.61 23.66
N SER A 182 -2.52 -5.13 22.52
CA SER A 182 -1.72 -5.01 21.31
C SER A 182 -0.54 -4.07 21.54
N LYS A 183 0.65 -4.49 21.11
CA LYS A 183 1.83 -3.62 21.04
C LYS A 183 1.89 -2.80 19.76
N PHE A 184 1.02 -3.07 18.80
CA PHE A 184 0.92 -2.29 17.57
C PHE A 184 0.22 -0.98 17.89
N ASP A 185 0.92 0.14 17.70
CA ASP A 185 0.37 1.47 17.86
C ASP A 185 -0.30 1.90 16.55
N TYR A 186 -1.64 1.99 16.57
CA TYR A 186 -2.40 2.39 15.39
C TYR A 186 -2.45 3.93 15.34
N PRO A 187 -1.90 4.57 14.29
CA PRO A 187 -1.80 6.02 14.23
C PRO A 187 -3.19 6.68 14.11
N GLU A 188 -3.39 7.79 14.83
CA GLU A 188 -4.66 8.52 14.88
C GLU A 188 -5.14 8.97 13.50
N ASP A 189 -4.21 9.40 12.63
CA ASP A 189 -4.49 9.84 11.27
C ASP A 189 -4.46 8.69 10.23
N ARG A 190 -4.24 7.45 10.69
CA ARG A 190 -4.03 6.23 9.87
C ARG A 190 -2.77 6.25 9.01
N LEU A 191 -1.87 7.21 9.17
CA LEU A 191 -0.62 7.28 8.40
C LEU A 191 0.51 6.60 9.16
N PHE A 192 0.77 5.34 8.81
CA PHE A 192 1.81 4.54 9.45
C PHE A 192 3.19 4.90 8.91
N LYS A 193 3.89 5.79 9.62
CA LYS A 193 5.24 6.26 9.28
C LYS A 193 6.28 5.16 9.50
N LEU A 194 7.18 5.02 8.55
CA LEU A 194 8.25 4.03 8.56
C LEU A 194 9.58 4.65 8.99
N GLU A 195 10.34 3.94 9.82
CA GLU A 195 11.47 4.52 10.55
C GLU A 195 12.75 3.71 10.44
N ALA A 196 12.67 2.39 10.27
CA ALA A 196 13.84 1.51 10.31
C ALA A 196 13.77 0.41 9.26
N ILE A 197 14.90 -0.08 8.76
CA ILE A 197 14.93 -1.25 7.90
C ILE A 197 15.06 -2.50 8.78
N LEU A 198 14.21 -3.51 8.56
CA LEU A 198 14.36 -4.80 9.22
C LEU A 198 15.62 -5.51 8.69
N PRO A 199 16.56 -5.93 9.55
CA PRO A 199 17.70 -6.73 9.12
C PRO A 199 17.23 -8.03 8.43
N ALA A 200 17.84 -8.40 7.32
CA ALA A 200 17.46 -9.57 6.53
C ALA A 200 17.56 -10.87 7.34
N ALA A 201 18.52 -10.97 8.27
CA ALA A 201 18.62 -12.10 9.19
C ALA A 201 17.38 -12.27 10.08
N LYS A 202 16.71 -11.16 10.45
CA LYS A 202 15.53 -11.15 11.31
C LYS A 202 14.21 -11.42 10.59
N ILE A 203 14.22 -11.47 9.25
CA ILE A 203 13.05 -11.92 8.45
C ILE A 203 12.62 -13.31 8.92
N LYS A 204 13.58 -14.19 9.23
CA LYS A 204 13.31 -15.55 9.69
C LYS A 204 12.81 -15.62 11.15
N GLU A 205 12.95 -14.54 11.90
CA GLU A 205 12.60 -14.48 13.32
C GLU A 205 11.16 -13.97 13.48
N SER A 206 10.32 -14.75 14.14
CA SER A 206 9.05 -14.27 14.67
C SER A 206 9.27 -13.21 15.75
N ASN A 207 8.49 -12.15 15.76
CA ASN A 207 8.43 -11.21 16.89
C ASN A 207 7.15 -11.36 17.72
N ASN A 208 6.27 -12.28 17.35
CA ASN A 208 5.02 -12.53 18.06
C ASN A 208 4.59 -14.00 18.00
N GLN A 209 3.47 -14.31 18.65
CA GLN A 209 2.79 -15.59 18.59
C GLN A 209 1.36 -15.41 18.09
N ASP A 210 0.85 -16.40 17.34
CA ASP A 210 -0.54 -16.43 16.93
C ASP A 210 -1.48 -16.92 18.06
N LEU A 211 -2.77 -17.06 17.76
CA LEU A 211 -3.78 -17.51 18.73
C LEU A 211 -3.52 -18.93 19.30
N LYS A 212 -2.70 -19.73 18.63
CA LYS A 212 -2.30 -21.09 19.07
C LYS A 212 -0.97 -21.09 19.81
N GLY A 213 -0.29 -19.94 19.90
CA GLY A 213 1.05 -19.82 20.46
C GLY A 213 2.16 -20.02 19.44
N ASP A 214 1.82 -20.21 18.15
CA ASP A 214 2.80 -20.49 17.11
C ASP A 214 3.55 -19.18 16.74
N PRO A 215 4.90 -19.21 16.65
CA PRO A 215 5.70 -18.08 16.21
C PRO A 215 5.23 -17.46 14.89
N VAL A 216 4.92 -16.17 14.89
CA VAL A 216 4.47 -15.42 13.70
C VAL A 216 5.09 -14.02 13.65
N ARG A 217 5.33 -13.53 12.44
CA ARG A 217 5.59 -12.11 12.17
C ARG A 217 4.51 -11.60 11.21
N SER A 218 3.58 -10.80 11.74
CA SER A 218 2.58 -10.13 10.92
C SER A 218 3.24 -9.01 10.11
N VAL A 219 2.80 -8.84 8.86
CA VAL A 219 3.28 -7.79 7.96
C VAL A 219 2.11 -7.11 7.27
N ILE A 220 2.32 -5.85 6.88
CA ILE A 220 1.30 -5.04 6.23
C ILE A 220 1.81 -4.47 4.92
N LYS A 221 0.89 -4.21 4.01
CA LYS A 221 1.13 -3.35 2.86
C LYS A 221 -0.14 -2.60 2.50
N ARG A 222 0.00 -1.56 1.68
CA ARG A 222 -1.09 -1.04 0.84
C ARG A 222 -0.69 -1.13 -0.63
N GLY A 223 -1.42 -1.93 -1.40
CA GLY A 223 -1.24 -2.05 -2.85
C GLY A 223 -2.41 -1.43 -3.63
N HIS A 224 -2.23 -1.20 -4.92
CA HIS A 224 -3.27 -0.64 -5.79
C HIS A 224 -4.52 -1.54 -5.87
N THR A 225 -4.34 -2.85 -5.99
CA THR A 225 -5.43 -3.78 -6.31
C THR A 225 -6.10 -4.34 -5.07
N THR A 226 -5.32 -4.67 -4.03
CA THR A 226 -5.85 -5.26 -2.80
C THR A 226 -5.98 -4.27 -1.65
N PHE A 227 -5.64 -2.99 -1.87
CA PHE A 227 -5.59 -1.97 -0.82
C PHE A 227 -4.73 -2.45 0.37
N THR A 228 -5.18 -2.16 1.60
CA THR A 228 -4.49 -2.59 2.80
C THR A 228 -4.74 -4.06 3.08
N THR A 229 -3.67 -4.84 3.17
CA THR A 229 -3.72 -6.25 3.55
C THR A 229 -2.71 -6.54 4.66
N ILE A 230 -3.07 -7.51 5.50
CA ILE A 230 -2.21 -8.05 6.54
C ILE A 230 -1.89 -9.49 6.15
N GLY A 231 -0.62 -9.88 6.30
CA GLY A 231 -0.13 -11.21 5.98
C GLY A 231 0.82 -11.71 7.05
N ARG A 232 1.35 -12.91 6.84
CA ARG A 232 2.35 -13.52 7.72
C ARG A 232 3.63 -13.75 6.95
N LEU A 233 4.72 -13.21 7.44
CA LEU A 233 6.03 -13.50 6.89
C LEU A 233 6.36 -14.98 7.14
N ASN A 234 6.86 -15.65 6.11
CA ASN A 234 7.42 -16.98 6.26
C ASN A 234 8.73 -16.88 7.06
N GLY A 235 8.88 -17.69 8.10
CA GLY A 235 10.15 -17.83 8.83
C GLY A 235 11.27 -18.46 7.98
N PHE A 236 10.96 -18.92 6.77
CA PHE A 236 11.91 -19.49 5.81
C PHE A 236 12.07 -18.62 4.57
N GLU A 237 13.30 -18.60 4.04
CA GLU A 237 13.59 -18.06 2.72
C GLU A 237 12.97 -18.96 1.64
N SER A 238 12.24 -18.36 0.69
CA SER A 238 11.63 -19.10 -0.41
C SER A 238 12.54 -19.07 -1.62
N HIS A 239 12.78 -20.24 -2.21
CA HIS A 239 13.46 -20.37 -3.50
C HIS A 239 12.42 -20.38 -4.62
N GLU A 240 12.36 -19.31 -5.40
CA GLU A 240 11.46 -19.22 -6.55
C GLU A 240 12.25 -19.39 -7.86
N ARG A 241 11.79 -20.29 -8.73
CA ARG A 241 12.25 -20.38 -10.11
C ARG A 241 11.36 -19.52 -11.00
N ARG A 242 11.90 -18.43 -11.53
CA ARG A 242 11.19 -17.57 -12.48
C ARG A 242 11.47 -17.99 -13.91
N TYR A 243 10.41 -17.97 -14.71
CA TYR A 243 10.46 -18.16 -16.16
C TYR A 243 10.09 -16.83 -16.81
N SER A 244 10.92 -16.34 -17.73
CA SER A 244 10.63 -15.14 -18.52
C SER A 244 11.25 -15.27 -19.91
N LEU A 245 10.90 -14.35 -20.83
CA LEU A 245 11.56 -14.25 -22.14
C LEU A 245 13.08 -13.98 -22.04
N LEU A 246 13.57 -13.49 -20.90
CA LEU A 246 14.99 -13.24 -20.63
C LEU A 246 15.73 -14.48 -20.10
N GLY A 247 15.04 -15.61 -19.92
CA GLY A 247 15.60 -16.87 -19.44
C GLY A 247 15.02 -17.32 -18.09
N LYS A 248 15.59 -18.41 -17.57
CA LYS A 248 15.27 -18.98 -16.27
C LYS A 248 16.26 -18.48 -15.23
N PHE A 249 15.78 -18.01 -14.09
CA PHE A 249 16.64 -17.75 -12.95
C PHE A 249 15.94 -18.14 -11.66
N ASP A 250 16.72 -18.67 -10.72
CA ASP A 250 16.26 -18.94 -9.37
C ASP A 250 16.46 -17.67 -8.53
N SER A 251 15.68 -17.50 -7.47
CA SER A 251 15.82 -16.37 -6.57
C SER A 251 15.45 -16.75 -5.16
N VAL A 252 16.07 -16.08 -4.20
CA VAL A 252 15.68 -16.13 -2.80
C VAL A 252 14.82 -14.90 -2.51
N GLU A 253 13.66 -15.06 -1.88
CA GLU A 253 12.77 -13.92 -1.61
C GLU A 253 12.11 -14.02 -0.23
N ALA A 254 11.73 -12.86 0.32
CA ALA A 254 10.87 -12.79 1.48
C ALA A 254 9.46 -13.24 1.06
N ALA A 255 9.02 -14.38 1.59
CA ALA A 255 7.71 -14.94 1.30
C ALA A 255 6.69 -14.47 2.34
N VAL A 256 5.51 -14.08 1.88
CA VAL A 256 4.39 -13.67 2.71
C VAL A 256 3.17 -14.49 2.34
N TYR A 257 2.58 -15.12 3.35
CA TYR A 257 1.32 -15.83 3.23
C TYR A 257 0.14 -14.90 3.56
N PRO A 258 -1.05 -15.21 3.00
CA PRO A 258 -2.32 -14.70 3.52
C PRO A 258 -2.39 -14.80 5.05
N TYR A 259 -3.10 -13.87 5.68
CA TYR A 259 -3.25 -13.90 7.13
C TYR A 259 -3.92 -15.19 7.62
N ASP A 260 -4.97 -15.63 6.94
CA ASP A 260 -5.65 -16.90 7.13
C ASP A 260 -6.46 -17.26 5.87
N ASN A 261 -7.14 -18.40 5.89
CA ASN A 261 -7.93 -18.89 4.76
C ASN A 261 -9.17 -18.03 4.43
N ASN A 262 -9.56 -17.10 5.33
CA ASN A 262 -10.76 -16.28 5.19
C ASN A 262 -10.44 -14.83 4.79
N SER A 263 -9.18 -14.40 4.92
CA SER A 263 -8.74 -13.03 4.68
C SER A 263 -8.48 -12.72 3.20
N GLY A 264 -8.54 -13.72 2.32
CA GLY A 264 -8.16 -13.60 0.92
C GLY A 264 -6.64 -13.46 0.73
N PRO A 265 -6.17 -13.27 -0.52
CA PRO A 265 -4.74 -13.22 -0.81
C PRO A 265 -4.10 -11.95 -0.24
N PHE A 266 -2.84 -12.06 0.17
CA PHE A 266 -2.08 -10.89 0.61
C PHE A 266 -1.85 -9.90 -0.54
N SER A 267 -1.60 -10.37 -1.77
CA SER A 267 -1.44 -9.53 -2.96
C SER A 267 -2.13 -10.08 -4.20
N ARG A 268 -2.36 -9.20 -5.18
CA ARG A 268 -2.79 -9.55 -6.55
C ARG A 268 -1.99 -8.74 -7.58
N GLY A 269 -2.15 -9.10 -8.86
CA GLY A 269 -1.60 -8.32 -9.97
C GLY A 269 -1.97 -6.83 -9.86
N GLY A 270 -0.98 -5.95 -10.00
CA GLY A 270 -1.11 -4.50 -9.76
C GLY A 270 -0.56 -4.03 -8.41
N ASP A 271 -0.34 -4.92 -7.44
CA ASP A 271 0.31 -4.58 -6.17
C ASP A 271 1.86 -4.54 -6.26
N SER A 272 2.44 -5.00 -7.38
CA SER A 272 3.89 -4.97 -7.61
C SER A 272 4.49 -3.60 -7.33
N GLY A 273 5.63 -3.59 -6.65
CA GLY A 273 6.32 -2.39 -6.20
C GLY A 273 5.80 -1.83 -4.89
N ALA A 274 4.71 -2.32 -4.31
CA ALA A 274 4.28 -1.93 -2.97
C ALA A 274 5.33 -2.36 -1.92
N LEU A 275 5.49 -1.53 -0.90
CA LEU A 275 6.33 -1.88 0.24
C LEU A 275 5.58 -2.78 1.22
N ILE A 276 6.26 -3.80 1.69
CA ILE A 276 5.86 -4.65 2.81
C ILE A 276 6.55 -4.12 4.07
N ALA A 277 5.76 -3.82 5.09
CA ALA A 277 6.22 -3.25 6.35
C ALA A 277 5.91 -4.16 7.55
N GLY A 278 6.72 -4.00 8.59
CA GLY A 278 6.58 -4.67 9.88
C GLY A 278 5.69 -3.93 10.87
N PRO A 279 5.35 -4.57 11.99
CA PRO A 279 4.53 -3.98 13.05
C PRO A 279 5.25 -2.84 13.80
N GLU A 280 6.58 -2.78 13.73
CA GLU A 280 7.42 -1.80 14.44
C GLU A 280 7.92 -0.69 13.51
N ALA A 281 7.10 -0.30 12.52
CA ALA A 281 7.43 0.72 11.51
C ALA A 281 8.65 0.37 10.64
N GLU A 282 8.85 -0.92 10.40
CA GLU A 282 10.04 -1.43 9.71
C GLU A 282 9.79 -1.60 8.20
N PHE A 283 10.70 -1.14 7.34
CA PHE A 283 10.75 -1.56 5.94
C PHE A 283 11.25 -3.00 5.86
N ILE A 284 10.44 -3.91 5.33
CA ILE A 284 10.78 -5.34 5.25
C ILE A 284 11.21 -5.74 3.85
N ALA A 285 10.36 -5.50 2.85
CA ALA A 285 10.62 -5.96 1.49
C ALA A 285 9.86 -5.14 0.45
N LEU A 286 10.42 -5.05 -0.76
CA LEU A 286 9.73 -4.52 -1.93
C LEU A 286 9.01 -5.67 -2.64
N LEU A 287 7.68 -5.59 -2.79
CA LEU A 287 6.89 -6.63 -3.43
C LEU A 287 7.24 -6.74 -4.92
N THR A 288 7.68 -7.92 -5.37
CA THR A 288 8.10 -8.17 -6.76
C THR A 288 7.16 -9.12 -7.49
N GLY A 289 6.40 -9.95 -6.78
CA GLY A 289 5.49 -10.89 -7.42
C GLY A 289 4.76 -11.78 -6.43
N GLY A 290 4.23 -12.88 -6.94
CA GLY A 290 3.57 -13.91 -6.15
C GLY A 290 3.19 -15.09 -7.02
N THR A 291 2.93 -16.22 -6.39
CA THR A 291 2.47 -17.46 -7.04
C THR A 291 1.11 -17.89 -6.48
N GLY A 292 0.31 -18.57 -7.29
CA GLY A 292 -1.05 -19.02 -6.98
C GLY A 292 -1.91 -19.10 -8.25
N PRO A 293 -3.19 -19.52 -8.15
CA PRO A 293 -4.12 -19.47 -9.27
C PRO A 293 -4.15 -18.07 -9.89
N THR A 294 -4.43 -17.97 -11.19
CA THR A 294 -4.23 -16.77 -12.03
C THR A 294 -4.74 -15.44 -11.46
N ASP A 295 -5.69 -15.47 -10.52
CA ASP A 295 -6.28 -14.27 -9.93
C ASP A 295 -5.84 -13.98 -8.48
N SER A 296 -5.19 -14.91 -7.76
CA SER A 296 -4.81 -14.75 -6.34
C SER A 296 -3.43 -15.35 -6.02
N SER A 297 -2.58 -14.59 -5.29
CA SER A 297 -1.32 -15.14 -4.78
C SER A 297 -1.55 -15.92 -3.49
N ASP A 298 -1.27 -17.22 -3.52
CA ASP A 298 -1.16 -18.09 -2.35
C ASP A 298 0.09 -17.73 -1.54
N ILE A 299 1.13 -17.24 -2.24
CA ILE A 299 2.36 -16.72 -1.64
C ILE A 299 2.76 -15.46 -2.40
N THR A 300 2.95 -14.37 -1.67
CA THR A 300 3.54 -13.13 -2.18
C THR A 300 5.04 -13.15 -1.95
N TYR A 301 5.80 -12.63 -2.90
CA TYR A 301 7.24 -12.51 -2.79
C TYR A 301 7.71 -11.06 -2.85
N GLY A 302 8.73 -10.76 -2.04
CA GLY A 302 9.40 -9.47 -2.05
C GLY A 302 10.91 -9.58 -1.89
N THR A 303 11.62 -8.61 -2.45
CA THR A 303 13.06 -8.45 -2.26
C THR A 303 13.33 -7.83 -0.89
N PRO A 304 14.14 -8.47 -0.01
CA PRO A 304 14.49 -7.92 1.29
C PRO A 304 15.06 -6.50 1.22
N MET A 305 14.50 -5.59 2.02
CA MET A 305 14.79 -4.18 1.95
C MET A 305 16.24 -3.87 2.38
N GLU A 306 16.78 -4.55 3.39
CA GLU A 306 18.16 -4.31 3.84
C GLU A 306 19.17 -4.50 2.71
N TRP A 307 19.06 -5.61 1.98
CA TRP A 307 19.93 -5.87 0.84
C TRP A 307 19.65 -4.90 -0.31
N LEU A 308 18.38 -4.67 -0.65
CA LEU A 308 18.00 -3.74 -1.72
C LEU A 308 18.53 -2.33 -1.46
N TRP A 309 18.45 -1.86 -0.22
CA TRP A 309 18.92 -0.54 0.15
C TRP A 309 20.45 -0.47 0.17
N ASN A 310 21.09 -1.36 0.94
CA ASN A 310 22.52 -1.25 1.23
C ASN A 310 23.44 -1.72 0.09
N GLN A 311 23.02 -2.75 -0.66
CA GLN A 311 23.86 -3.40 -1.66
C GLN A 311 23.45 -3.07 -3.11
N VAL A 312 22.27 -2.50 -3.31
CA VAL A 312 21.75 -2.22 -4.66
C VAL A 312 21.54 -0.73 -4.88
N ILE A 313 20.79 -0.04 -4.02
CA ILE A 313 20.48 1.39 -4.21
C ILE A 313 21.62 2.30 -3.75
N LYS A 314 22.14 2.14 -2.52
CA LYS A 314 23.21 3.00 -2.00
C LYS A 314 24.49 3.01 -2.85
N PRO A 315 24.97 1.88 -3.41
CA PRO A 315 26.13 1.92 -4.30
C PRO A 315 25.89 2.76 -5.56
N GLN A 316 24.66 2.81 -6.07
CA GLN A 316 24.28 3.63 -7.22
C GLN A 316 24.00 5.09 -6.84
N PHE A 317 23.53 5.33 -5.62
CA PHE A 317 23.20 6.64 -5.05
C PHE A 317 23.86 6.79 -3.67
N PRO A 318 25.17 7.11 -3.60
CA PRO A 318 25.92 7.06 -2.34
C PRO A 318 25.36 7.95 -1.22
N ASP A 319 24.86 9.14 -1.57
CA ASP A 319 24.30 10.12 -0.64
C ASP A 319 22.79 9.91 -0.41
N ALA A 320 22.26 8.73 -0.72
CA ALA A 320 20.85 8.42 -0.55
C ALA A 320 20.47 8.30 0.93
N VAL A 321 19.38 9.00 1.29
CA VAL A 321 18.79 9.02 2.63
C VAL A 321 17.36 8.50 2.56
N LEU A 322 17.08 7.41 3.29
CA LEU A 322 15.76 6.75 3.31
C LEU A 322 14.79 7.42 4.29
N CYS A 323 15.26 7.65 5.51
CA CYS A 323 14.50 8.33 6.57
C CYS A 323 14.92 9.80 6.60
N PHE A 324 14.03 10.69 6.19
CA PHE A 324 14.31 12.12 6.08
C PHE A 324 13.09 12.93 6.51
N ASP A 325 13.34 14.10 7.06
CA ASP A 325 12.27 15.03 7.39
C ASP A 325 11.67 15.66 6.14
N ILE A 326 10.36 15.83 6.18
CA ILE A 326 9.62 16.58 5.18
C ILE A 326 9.66 18.03 5.64
N PRO A 327 10.13 18.97 4.80
CA PRO A 327 10.08 20.38 5.16
C PRO A 327 8.64 20.74 5.53
N GLU A 328 8.44 21.41 6.66
CA GLU A 328 7.16 22.02 6.97
C GLU A 328 6.84 23.03 5.85
N ASN A 329 5.66 22.89 5.24
CA ASN A 329 5.16 23.83 4.23
C ASN A 329 4.61 25.08 4.91
#